data_AF-A0A1F1KTY5-F1
#
_entry.id   AF-A0A1F1KTY5-F1
#
_cell.length_a   1.000
_cell.length_b   1.000
_cell.length_c   1.000
_cell.angle_alpha   90.00
_cell.angle_beta   90.00
_cell.angle_gamma   90.00
#
_symmetry.space_group_name_H-M   'P 1'
#
loop_
_entity.id
_entity.type
_entity.pdbx_description
1 polymer ?
#
loop_
_entity_poly.entity_id
_entity_poly.type
_entity_poly.pdbx_seq_one_letter_code
_entity_poly.pdbx_strand_id
1 'polypeptide(L)'
;MRVPRALVAAAAVACLAAGPTTWAAQAGDLAQVVEGDEAIAPAGEEATIDHGHVDIGAQVIDGQAEFLARDDSQPQPVWRHLEDVVFRVGDAAQLTVPDDDEFSFVGAEGSSSVWTVPQTEIADVPWLGWNTQAPSLVEAVDRGVDMEFLGHSGPGEFSLFLQNGGFEPPEVLWSTKAGKADSFWVDSGTHTHANWVFTQPGIHQVGIRLHAQTRSGEDLSTDGILTFAVGSAADADPAQAHQAQWDPAAARTGAEDGPAPRWLIGAGLAVAALVVLAVVAVVLRRRKGHDHA
;
A
#
# COMPACT_ATOMS: atom_id res chain seq x y z
N MET A 1 51.28 58.08 34.48
CA MET A 1 50.18 57.97 35.46
C MET A 1 48.89 57.78 34.67
N ARG A 2 48.13 56.73 34.99
CA ARG A 2 46.96 56.24 34.24
C ARG A 2 45.66 56.99 34.63
N VAL A 3 44.66 56.83 33.75
CA VAL A 3 43.18 56.78 33.98
C VAL A 3 42.40 58.11 33.89
N PRO A 4 41.13 58.17 33.41
CA PRO A 4 40.35 57.23 32.55
C PRO A 4 39.75 57.89 31.28
N ARG A 5 39.38 57.04 30.31
CA ARG A 5 38.38 57.34 29.29
C ARG A 5 36.98 57.00 29.84
N ALA A 6 36.07 57.96 29.85
CA ALA A 6 34.63 57.73 29.95
C ALA A 6 34.04 57.94 28.56
N LEU A 7 33.62 56.85 27.91
CA LEU A 7 32.88 56.87 26.66
C LEU A 7 31.39 56.75 26.99
N VAL A 8 30.65 57.81 26.66
CA VAL A 8 29.20 57.89 26.73
C VAL A 8 28.63 56.99 25.63
N ALA A 9 27.76 56.05 26.04
CA ALA A 9 27.06 55.15 25.16
C ALA A 9 25.97 55.91 24.37
N ALA A 10 26.01 55.83 23.04
CA ALA A 10 24.91 56.17 22.17
C ALA A 10 24.33 54.87 21.60
N ALA A 11 23.05 54.65 21.86
CA ALA A 11 22.29 53.49 21.45
C ALA A 11 22.12 53.43 19.93
N ALA A 12 22.50 52.30 19.32
CA ALA A 12 22.08 51.92 17.98
C ALA A 12 21.06 50.79 18.10
N VAL A 13 19.83 51.05 17.64
CA VAL A 13 18.77 50.05 17.49
C VAL A 13 19.19 49.10 16.38
N ALA A 14 19.53 47.87 16.75
CA ALA A 14 19.70 46.77 15.80
C ALA A 14 18.38 46.03 15.67
N CYS A 15 17.66 46.25 14.56
CA CYS A 15 16.59 45.36 14.13
C CYS A 15 17.20 43.99 13.81
N LEU A 16 17.04 43.03 14.72
CA LEU A 16 17.26 41.62 14.43
C LEU A 16 16.19 41.18 13.43
N ALA A 17 16.54 41.20 12.15
CA ALA A 17 15.84 40.40 11.16
C ALA A 17 16.12 38.92 11.50
N ALA A 18 15.15 38.28 12.14
CA ALA A 18 15.11 36.82 12.21
C ALA A 18 15.01 36.33 10.76
N GLY A 19 16.10 35.80 10.22
CA GLY A 19 16.07 35.09 8.95
C GLY A 19 15.10 33.92 9.05
N PRO A 20 14.42 33.55 7.95
CA PRO A 20 13.53 32.40 7.97
C PRO A 20 14.33 31.18 8.41
N THR A 21 13.95 30.63 9.55
CA THR A 21 14.33 29.29 9.99
C THR A 21 13.91 28.33 8.89
N THR A 22 14.89 27.66 8.29
CA THR A 22 14.69 26.59 7.31
C THR A 22 14.02 25.40 7.99
N TRP A 23 12.69 25.42 8.04
CA TRP A 23 11.84 24.23 8.08
C TRP A 23 11.28 23.97 6.68
N ALA A 24 12.20 23.79 5.75
CA ALA A 24 11.92 23.32 4.40
C ALA A 24 12.87 22.15 4.13
N ALA A 25 12.49 20.97 4.64
CA ALA A 25 13.06 19.67 4.29
C ALA A 25 12.14 18.60 4.90
N GLN A 26 11.07 18.27 4.16
CA GLN A 26 10.19 17.07 4.24
C GLN A 26 8.80 17.44 3.72
N ALA A 27 8.76 17.97 2.50
CA ALA A 27 7.71 17.64 1.57
C ALA A 27 8.41 16.70 0.59
N GLY A 28 8.06 15.41 0.60
CA GLY A 28 8.48 14.50 -0.47
C GLY A 28 8.07 15.14 -1.79
N ASP A 29 8.98 15.17 -2.74
CA ASP A 29 8.84 15.99 -3.95
C ASP A 29 7.71 15.47 -4.82
N LEU A 30 6.50 15.99 -4.64
CA LEU A 30 5.35 15.73 -5.52
C LEU A 30 5.58 16.26 -6.95
N ALA A 31 6.66 17.00 -7.20
CA ALA A 31 7.04 17.49 -8.52
C ALA A 31 8.09 16.56 -9.16
N GLN A 32 7.70 15.34 -9.48
CA GLN A 32 8.52 14.51 -10.35
C GLN A 32 8.50 15.03 -11.80
N VAL A 33 9.57 14.77 -12.53
CA VAL A 33 9.65 14.94 -13.98
C VAL A 33 10.00 13.59 -14.58
N VAL A 34 9.13 13.14 -15.49
CA VAL A 34 9.33 11.88 -16.22
C VAL A 34 9.93 12.22 -17.58
N GLU A 35 11.19 11.86 -17.78
CA GLU A 35 11.88 12.11 -19.04
C GLU A 35 11.58 11.00 -20.06
N GLY A 36 11.51 11.37 -21.35
CA GLY A 36 11.14 10.44 -22.42
C GLY A 36 12.26 9.45 -22.80
N ASP A 37 13.47 9.65 -22.31
CA ASP A 37 14.66 8.82 -22.55
C ASP A 37 15.12 8.03 -21.31
N GLU A 38 14.28 7.96 -20.27
CA GLU A 38 14.52 7.08 -19.13
C GLU A 38 14.67 5.62 -19.58
N ALA A 39 15.63 4.92 -18.98
CA ALA A 39 15.94 3.56 -19.39
C ALA A 39 14.82 2.58 -19.00
N ILE A 40 14.57 1.61 -19.88
CA ILE A 40 13.77 0.42 -19.55
C ILE A 40 14.74 -0.71 -19.25
N ALA A 41 14.60 -1.32 -18.08
CA ALA A 41 15.38 -2.48 -17.68
C ALA A 41 15.08 -3.67 -18.62
N PRO A 42 16.07 -4.50 -18.99
CA PRO A 42 15.81 -5.72 -19.75
C PRO A 42 14.83 -6.65 -19.02
N ALA A 43 13.91 -7.27 -19.75
CA ALA A 43 13.05 -8.31 -19.21
C ALA A 43 13.87 -9.46 -18.57
N GLY A 44 13.44 -9.92 -17.39
CA GLY A 44 14.13 -10.88 -16.54
C GLY A 44 15.13 -10.25 -15.56
N GLU A 45 15.30 -8.92 -15.56
CA GLU A 45 16.11 -8.22 -14.55
C GLU A 45 15.33 -8.04 -13.25
N GLU A 46 15.36 -9.09 -12.42
CA GLU A 46 14.68 -9.11 -11.12
C GLU A 46 15.13 -7.95 -10.21
N ALA A 47 14.15 -7.25 -9.62
CA ALA A 47 14.36 -6.21 -8.62
C ALA A 47 13.44 -6.42 -7.41
N THR A 48 14.02 -6.38 -6.22
CA THR A 48 13.24 -6.30 -4.97
C THR A 48 13.30 -4.88 -4.45
N ILE A 49 12.14 -4.25 -4.35
CA ILE A 49 12.00 -2.87 -3.88
C ILE A 49 11.49 -2.94 -2.44
N ASP A 50 12.33 -2.54 -1.49
CA ASP A 50 12.01 -2.50 -0.06
C ASP A 50 11.92 -1.07 0.51
N HIS A 51 12.24 -0.06 -0.29
CA HIS A 51 12.09 1.36 0.05
C HIS A 51 12.12 2.26 -1.19
N GLY A 52 11.72 3.52 -1.01
CA GLY A 52 11.86 4.57 -2.02
C GLY A 52 10.64 4.70 -2.94
N HIS A 53 10.64 5.77 -3.72
CA HIS A 53 9.55 6.12 -4.63
C HIS A 53 9.51 5.18 -5.85
N VAL A 54 8.30 4.71 -6.15
CA VAL A 54 7.99 3.92 -7.34
C VAL A 54 6.59 4.25 -7.80
N ASP A 55 6.42 4.45 -9.10
CA ASP A 55 5.10 4.57 -9.70
C ASP A 55 4.85 3.50 -10.74
N ILE A 56 3.66 2.90 -10.70
CA ILE A 56 3.19 2.10 -11.83
C ILE A 56 2.64 3.03 -12.90
N GLY A 57 3.00 2.82 -14.15
CA GLY A 57 2.49 3.62 -15.26
C GLY A 57 2.70 2.91 -16.60
N ALA A 58 1.93 3.31 -17.61
CA ALA A 58 2.12 2.79 -18.95
C ALA A 58 3.10 3.65 -19.76
N GLN A 59 4.02 3.00 -20.46
CA GLN A 59 4.70 3.57 -21.61
C GLN A 59 4.05 3.08 -22.91
N VAL A 60 4.17 3.87 -23.99
CA VAL A 60 3.71 3.45 -25.32
C VAL A 60 4.92 3.18 -26.19
N ILE A 61 5.20 1.91 -26.45
CA ILE A 61 6.39 1.41 -27.13
C ILE A 61 5.93 0.70 -28.40
N ASP A 62 6.44 1.14 -29.55
CA ASP A 62 6.04 0.63 -30.87
C ASP A 62 4.50 0.61 -31.08
N GLY A 63 3.80 1.59 -30.48
CA GLY A 63 2.35 1.74 -30.56
C GLY A 63 1.55 0.79 -29.67
N GLN A 64 2.19 0.07 -28.75
CA GLN A 64 1.55 -0.79 -27.75
C GLN A 64 1.80 -0.24 -26.35
N ALA A 65 0.85 -0.41 -25.43
CA ALA A 65 1.04 -0.03 -24.04
C ALA A 65 1.77 -1.14 -23.27
N GLU A 66 2.84 -0.77 -22.58
CA GLU A 66 3.54 -1.62 -21.63
C GLU A 66 3.36 -1.04 -20.23
N PHE A 67 2.80 -1.83 -19.32
CA PHE A 67 2.63 -1.43 -17.93
C PHE A 67 3.90 -1.74 -17.15
N LEU A 68 4.53 -0.71 -16.60
CA LEU A 68 5.86 -0.77 -16.01
C LEU A 68 5.84 -0.11 -14.62
N ALA A 69 6.84 -0.43 -13.80
CA ALA A 69 7.16 0.29 -12.58
C ALA A 69 8.32 1.25 -12.85
N ARG A 70 8.08 2.56 -12.77
CA ARG A 70 9.12 3.59 -12.74
C ARG A 70 9.73 3.63 -11.35
N ASP A 71 10.91 3.02 -11.21
CA ASP A 71 11.73 3.03 -9.99
C ASP A 71 12.73 4.18 -10.06
N ASP A 72 12.47 5.23 -9.29
CA ASP A 72 13.36 6.38 -9.08
C ASP A 72 13.77 6.50 -7.60
N SER A 73 13.81 5.37 -6.89
CA SER A 73 14.46 5.25 -5.59
C SER A 73 15.95 5.60 -5.64
N GLN A 74 16.55 5.54 -6.84
CA GLN A 74 17.91 5.94 -7.15
C GLN A 74 17.93 7.24 -7.99
N PRO A 75 19.04 8.00 -8.00
CA PRO A 75 19.13 9.25 -8.76
C PRO A 75 18.88 9.15 -10.27
N GLN A 76 18.95 7.94 -10.83
CA GLN A 76 18.64 7.66 -12.23
C GLN A 76 17.40 6.76 -12.26
N PRO A 77 16.24 7.29 -12.69
CA PRO A 77 15.02 6.50 -12.84
C PRO A 77 15.22 5.36 -13.84
N VAL A 78 14.58 4.22 -13.56
CA VAL A 78 14.50 3.09 -14.48
C VAL A 78 13.09 2.53 -14.49
N TRP A 79 12.58 2.24 -15.68
CA TRP A 79 11.33 1.54 -15.85
C TRP A 79 11.58 0.04 -15.84
N ARG A 80 10.88 -0.68 -14.98
CA ARG A 80 11.01 -2.12 -14.78
C ARG A 80 9.73 -2.82 -15.19
N HIS A 81 9.87 -4.00 -15.79
CA HIS A 81 8.73 -4.87 -16.05
C HIS A 81 8.11 -5.33 -14.73
N LEU A 82 6.79 -5.25 -14.60
CA LEU A 82 6.11 -5.52 -13.33
C LEU A 82 6.29 -6.97 -12.87
N GLU A 83 6.41 -7.92 -13.81
CA GLU A 83 6.69 -9.32 -13.53
C GLU A 83 8.07 -9.58 -12.91
N ASP A 84 9.02 -8.66 -13.10
CA ASP A 84 10.38 -8.75 -12.55
C ASP A 84 10.51 -7.98 -11.23
N VAL A 85 9.45 -7.34 -10.74
CA VAL A 85 9.46 -6.51 -9.53
C VAL A 85 8.72 -7.20 -8.39
N VAL A 86 9.40 -7.29 -7.24
CA VAL A 86 8.78 -7.66 -5.96
C VAL A 86 8.85 -6.48 -5.01
N PHE A 87 7.70 -6.05 -4.51
CA PHE A 87 7.61 -5.06 -3.44
C PHE A 87 7.71 -5.77 -2.09
N ARG A 88 8.74 -5.46 -1.32
CA ARG A 88 8.96 -6.00 0.02
C ARG A 88 8.25 -5.12 1.05
N VAL A 89 7.21 -5.66 1.67
CA VAL A 89 6.40 -4.96 2.68
C VAL A 89 6.72 -5.54 4.06
N GLY A 90 7.78 -5.02 4.67
CA GLY A 90 8.38 -5.53 5.91
C GLY A 90 7.73 -5.03 7.20
N ASP A 91 8.42 -5.21 8.32
CA ASP A 91 7.92 -4.80 9.64
C ASP A 91 7.74 -3.29 9.79
N ALA A 92 8.55 -2.49 9.08
CA ALA A 92 8.40 -1.03 9.04
C ALA A 92 7.07 -0.57 8.42
N ALA A 93 6.43 -1.43 7.62
CA ALA A 93 5.14 -1.18 6.99
C ALA A 93 3.95 -1.58 7.88
N GLN A 94 4.18 -2.10 9.09
CA GLN A 94 3.09 -2.46 9.98
C GLN A 94 2.44 -1.22 10.59
N LEU A 95 1.16 -1.01 10.29
CA LEU A 95 0.34 0.07 10.83
C LEU A 95 -0.88 -0.50 11.57
N THR A 96 -1.37 0.25 12.54
CA THR A 96 -2.60 -0.11 13.26
C THR A 96 -3.82 0.43 12.53
N VAL A 97 -4.79 -0.44 12.26
CA VAL A 97 -6.09 -0.01 11.71
C VAL A 97 -6.79 0.89 12.73
N PRO A 98 -7.22 2.11 12.36
CA PRO A 98 -8.00 2.96 13.25
C PRO A 98 -9.23 2.24 13.78
N ASP A 99 -9.55 2.46 15.05
CA ASP A 99 -10.78 1.94 15.68
C ASP A 99 -11.97 2.84 15.32
N ASP A 100 -12.33 2.83 14.03
CA ASP A 100 -13.39 3.62 13.43
C ASP A 100 -14.09 2.79 12.33
N ASP A 101 -15.43 2.82 12.29
CA ASP A 101 -16.25 2.11 11.33
C ASP A 101 -15.96 2.52 9.88
N GLU A 102 -15.42 3.73 9.67
CA GLU A 102 -14.95 4.20 8.36
C GLU A 102 -13.87 3.29 7.75
N PHE A 103 -13.13 2.53 8.57
CA PHE A 103 -12.07 1.61 8.11
C PHE A 103 -12.53 0.14 8.00
N SER A 104 -13.83 -0.13 8.15
CA SER A 104 -14.39 -1.49 8.05
C SER A 104 -14.11 -2.20 6.71
N PHE A 105 -13.83 -1.43 5.65
CA PHE A 105 -13.43 -1.93 4.33
C PHE A 105 -12.05 -2.60 4.30
N VAL A 106 -11.20 -2.41 5.32
CA VAL A 106 -9.88 -3.08 5.40
C VAL A 106 -10.06 -4.58 5.65
N GLY A 107 -11.11 -4.98 6.37
CA GLY A 107 -11.35 -6.38 6.70
C GLY A 107 -10.51 -6.93 7.86
N ALA A 108 -9.89 -6.06 8.65
CA ALA A 108 -9.30 -6.37 9.95
C ALA A 108 -10.09 -5.68 11.07
N GLU A 109 -10.03 -6.23 12.28
CA GLU A 109 -10.66 -5.60 13.45
C GLU A 109 -9.95 -4.28 13.81
N GLY A 110 -10.68 -3.29 14.31
CA GLY A 110 -10.10 -2.05 14.81
C GLY A 110 -8.98 -2.33 15.82
N SER A 111 -7.92 -1.53 15.77
CA SER A 111 -6.68 -1.72 16.55
C SER A 111 -5.82 -2.93 16.17
N SER A 112 -6.16 -3.71 15.13
CA SER A 112 -5.29 -4.77 14.61
C SER A 112 -4.11 -4.21 13.82
N SER A 113 -3.00 -4.95 13.78
CA SER A 113 -1.86 -4.65 12.90
C SER A 113 -2.16 -5.16 11.48
N VAL A 114 -1.85 -4.34 10.48
CA VAL A 114 -1.89 -4.66 9.04
C VAL A 114 -0.61 -4.17 8.37
N TRP A 115 -0.30 -4.67 7.18
CA TRP A 115 0.84 -4.21 6.40
C TRP A 115 0.38 -3.23 5.34
N THR A 116 0.95 -2.04 5.36
CA THR A 116 0.53 -0.93 4.50
C THR A 116 1.72 -0.36 3.74
N VAL A 117 1.62 -0.34 2.41
CA VAL A 117 2.41 0.58 1.59
C VAL A 117 1.71 1.94 1.64
N PRO A 118 2.27 2.94 2.33
CA PRO A 118 1.54 4.12 2.74
C PRO A 118 1.46 5.18 1.64
N GLN A 119 0.39 5.96 1.63
CA GLN A 119 0.25 7.13 0.77
C GLN A 119 1.32 8.19 1.06
N THR A 120 1.71 8.33 2.33
CA THR A 120 2.82 9.20 2.75
C THR A 120 4.07 8.36 2.95
N GLU A 121 5.18 8.79 2.38
CA GLU A 121 6.45 8.09 2.47
C GLU A 121 6.85 7.78 3.93
N ILE A 122 7.24 6.52 4.16
CA ILE A 122 7.83 6.04 5.42
C ILE A 122 9.17 5.40 5.07
N ALA A 123 10.21 5.72 5.85
CA ALA A 123 11.52 5.11 5.67
C ALA A 123 11.45 3.58 5.78
N ASP A 124 12.26 2.89 4.98
CA ASP A 124 12.32 1.42 4.92
C ASP A 124 10.99 0.75 4.49
N VAL A 125 10.14 1.49 3.77
CA VAL A 125 8.92 1.00 3.13
C VAL A 125 8.89 1.51 1.69
N PRO A 126 8.47 0.70 0.69
CA PRO A 126 8.23 1.21 -0.65
C PRO A 126 7.22 2.36 -0.60
N TRP A 127 7.38 3.35 -1.47
CA TRP A 127 6.41 4.42 -1.64
C TRP A 127 5.81 4.25 -3.04
N LEU A 128 4.72 3.46 -3.09
CA LEU A 128 4.11 3.00 -4.35
C LEU A 128 2.93 3.89 -4.74
N GLY A 129 2.98 4.42 -5.95
CA GLY A 129 1.92 5.21 -6.56
C GLY A 129 1.60 4.75 -7.97
N TRP A 130 0.84 5.58 -8.67
CA TRP A 130 0.66 5.48 -10.12
C TRP A 130 1.02 6.81 -10.79
N ASN A 131 1.53 6.73 -12.02
CA ASN A 131 1.77 7.88 -12.87
C ASN A 131 1.14 7.71 -14.26
N THR A 132 0.67 8.82 -14.81
CA THR A 132 0.24 8.96 -16.21
C THR A 132 1.03 10.07 -16.92
N GLN A 133 2.27 10.30 -16.46
CA GLN A 133 3.13 11.40 -16.89
C GLN A 133 4.17 11.02 -17.94
N ALA A 134 4.33 9.72 -18.22
CA ALA A 134 5.21 9.25 -19.29
C ALA A 134 4.92 9.98 -20.62
N PRO A 135 5.92 10.65 -21.24
CA PRO A 135 5.69 11.43 -22.45
C PRO A 135 5.01 10.62 -23.57
N SER A 136 5.42 9.37 -23.77
CA SER A 136 4.80 8.46 -24.74
C SER A 136 3.31 8.24 -24.51
N LEU A 137 2.89 8.16 -23.24
CA LEU A 137 1.47 7.98 -22.89
C LEU A 137 0.71 9.29 -23.10
N VAL A 138 1.23 10.41 -22.60
CA VAL A 138 0.62 11.75 -22.72
C VAL A 138 0.41 12.13 -24.19
N GLU A 139 1.34 11.78 -25.06
CA GLU A 139 1.23 11.99 -26.51
C GLU A 139 0.15 11.10 -27.14
N ALA A 140 0.06 9.84 -26.73
CA ALA A 140 -0.86 8.85 -27.30
C ALA A 140 -2.32 9.00 -26.86
N VAL A 141 -2.57 9.30 -25.58
CA VAL A 141 -3.92 9.30 -24.99
C VAL A 141 -4.57 10.68 -25.00
N ASP A 142 -5.89 10.72 -25.12
CA ASP A 142 -6.61 12.00 -25.18
C ASP A 142 -6.73 12.68 -23.81
N ARG A 143 -7.29 11.95 -22.83
CA ARG A 143 -7.73 12.53 -21.55
C ARG A 143 -7.09 11.88 -20.31
N GLY A 144 -6.80 10.59 -20.35
CA GLY A 144 -6.44 9.82 -19.17
C GLY A 144 -6.67 8.34 -19.39
N VAL A 145 -6.72 7.61 -18.29
CA VAL A 145 -6.81 6.15 -18.28
C VAL A 145 -7.83 5.70 -17.23
N ASP A 146 -8.49 4.58 -17.50
CA ASP A 146 -9.25 3.81 -16.53
C ASP A 146 -8.32 2.75 -15.90
N MET A 147 -8.31 2.73 -14.57
CA MET A 147 -7.62 1.73 -13.77
C MET A 147 -8.64 0.68 -13.31
N GLU A 148 -8.47 -0.56 -13.72
CA GLU A 148 -9.36 -1.68 -13.42
C GLU A 148 -8.71 -2.68 -12.46
N PHE A 149 -9.47 -3.16 -11.48
CA PHE A 149 -9.02 -4.22 -10.57
C PHE A 149 -9.32 -5.59 -11.17
N LEU A 150 -8.27 -6.32 -11.58
CA LEU A 150 -8.41 -7.70 -12.04
C LEU A 150 -8.51 -8.70 -10.89
N GLY A 151 -8.20 -8.25 -9.66
CA GLY A 151 -8.37 -9.01 -8.43
C GLY A 151 -7.09 -9.13 -7.62
N HIS A 152 -7.24 -9.66 -6.42
CA HIS A 152 -6.15 -9.97 -5.50
C HIS A 152 -6.03 -11.48 -5.32
N SER A 153 -4.81 -12.01 -5.29
CA SER A 153 -4.49 -13.39 -4.90
C SER A 153 -3.48 -13.35 -3.76
N GLY A 154 -3.64 -14.21 -2.76
CA GLY A 154 -2.82 -14.23 -1.55
C GLY A 154 -3.68 -14.33 -0.28
N PRO A 155 -3.05 -14.51 0.88
CA PRO A 155 -3.76 -14.67 2.15
C PRO A 155 -4.48 -13.38 2.58
N GLY A 156 -5.62 -13.50 3.25
CA GLY A 156 -6.33 -12.36 3.83
C GLY A 156 -6.98 -11.45 2.80
N GLU A 157 -7.12 -10.18 3.17
CA GLU A 157 -7.83 -9.15 2.41
C GLU A 157 -6.86 -8.07 1.90
N PHE A 158 -7.23 -7.47 0.76
CA PHE A 158 -6.54 -6.36 0.14
C PHE A 158 -7.45 -5.13 0.04
N SER A 159 -6.90 -3.95 0.28
CA SER A 159 -7.56 -2.69 -0.06
C SER A 159 -6.60 -1.64 -0.60
N LEU A 160 -7.12 -0.79 -1.48
CA LEU A 160 -6.49 0.40 -2.04
C LEU A 160 -7.39 1.61 -1.75
N PHE A 161 -6.86 2.62 -1.09
CA PHE A 161 -7.65 3.82 -0.77
C PHE A 161 -6.79 5.08 -0.65
N LEU A 162 -7.44 6.22 -0.88
CA LEU A 162 -6.87 7.55 -0.68
C LEU A 162 -7.35 8.13 0.66
N GLN A 163 -6.44 8.85 1.32
CA GLN A 163 -6.75 9.70 2.46
C GLN A 163 -6.60 11.17 2.02
N ASN A 164 -7.70 11.83 1.71
CA ASN A 164 -7.72 13.19 1.12
C ASN A 164 -7.41 14.31 2.14
N GLY A 165 -6.87 13.97 3.31
CA GLY A 165 -6.57 14.89 4.40
C GLY A 165 -7.82 15.44 5.10
N GLY A 166 -7.62 16.32 6.10
CA GLY A 166 -8.72 16.88 6.87
C GLY A 166 -9.46 15.85 7.73
N PHE A 167 -10.78 16.03 7.88
CA PHE A 167 -11.69 15.09 8.55
C PHE A 167 -12.55 14.32 7.52
N GLU A 168 -12.07 14.19 6.29
CA GLU A 168 -12.79 13.44 5.26
C GLU A 168 -12.59 11.94 5.44
N PRO A 169 -13.63 11.13 5.19
CA PRO A 169 -13.52 9.68 5.25
C PRO A 169 -12.58 9.16 4.14
N PRO A 170 -12.02 7.95 4.30
CA PRO A 170 -11.22 7.31 3.26
C PRO A 170 -11.99 7.15 1.94
N GLU A 171 -11.34 7.47 0.83
CA GLU A 171 -11.86 7.19 -0.51
C GLU A 171 -11.40 5.79 -0.93
N VAL A 172 -12.30 4.82 -0.79
CA VAL A 172 -12.01 3.41 -1.13
C VAL A 172 -12.08 3.22 -2.64
N LEU A 173 -10.93 2.93 -3.25
CA LEU A 173 -10.82 2.61 -4.66
C LEU A 173 -11.13 1.13 -4.88
N TRP A 174 -10.39 0.25 -4.19
CA TRP A 174 -10.60 -1.20 -4.22
C TRP A 174 -10.59 -1.80 -2.81
N SER A 175 -11.42 -2.81 -2.60
CA SER A 175 -11.41 -3.60 -1.36
C SER A 175 -12.05 -4.95 -1.63
N THR A 176 -11.29 -6.03 -1.39
CA THR A 176 -11.83 -7.39 -1.43
C THR A 176 -12.90 -7.55 -0.35
N LYS A 177 -12.64 -7.08 0.89
CA LYS A 177 -13.59 -7.18 2.00
C LYS A 177 -14.95 -6.55 1.68
N ALA A 178 -14.95 -5.35 1.10
CA ALA A 178 -16.16 -4.61 0.78
C ALA A 178 -16.76 -5.03 -0.58
N GLY A 179 -16.08 -5.86 -1.36
CA GLY A 179 -16.48 -6.18 -2.74
C GLY A 179 -16.41 -4.97 -3.67
N LYS A 180 -15.57 -3.98 -3.35
CA LYS A 180 -15.39 -2.76 -4.14
C LYS A 180 -14.30 -3.04 -5.19
N ALA A 181 -14.71 -3.15 -6.45
CA ALA A 181 -13.83 -3.50 -7.56
C ALA A 181 -14.14 -2.71 -8.84
N ASP A 182 -14.87 -1.61 -8.71
CA ASP A 182 -15.15 -0.72 -9.83
C ASP A 182 -13.84 -0.12 -10.36
N SER A 183 -13.82 0.19 -11.66
CA SER A 183 -12.72 0.98 -12.21
C SER A 183 -12.75 2.41 -11.65
N PHE A 184 -11.59 3.06 -11.67
CA PHE A 184 -11.50 4.49 -11.39
C PHE A 184 -10.70 5.21 -12.47
N TRP A 185 -11.06 6.47 -12.70
CA TRP A 185 -10.45 7.31 -13.71
C TRP A 185 -9.21 8.03 -13.17
N VAL A 186 -8.16 8.08 -13.97
CA VAL A 186 -6.95 8.86 -13.70
C VAL A 186 -6.68 9.79 -14.89
N ASP A 187 -6.68 11.10 -14.65
CA ASP A 187 -6.38 12.08 -15.69
C ASP A 187 -4.95 11.92 -16.20
N SER A 188 -4.73 12.24 -17.48
CA SER A 188 -3.38 12.27 -18.08
C SER A 188 -2.52 13.34 -17.41
N GLY A 189 -1.24 13.05 -17.20
CA GLY A 189 -0.30 13.95 -16.51
C GLY A 189 -0.42 13.96 -14.99
N THR A 190 -1.11 12.97 -14.41
CA THR A 190 -1.30 12.82 -12.95
C THR A 190 -0.25 11.91 -12.35
N HIS A 191 0.11 12.19 -11.10
CA HIS A 191 0.88 11.31 -10.24
C HIS A 191 0.20 11.29 -8.86
N THR A 192 -0.02 10.08 -8.31
CA THR A 192 -0.72 9.90 -7.05
C THR A 192 -0.20 8.69 -6.28
N HIS A 193 0.01 8.87 -4.98
CA HIS A 193 0.20 7.77 -4.04
C HIS A 193 -1.09 7.45 -3.28
N ALA A 194 -1.21 6.19 -2.87
CA ALA A 194 -2.34 5.67 -2.12
C ALA A 194 -1.89 4.71 -1.03
N ASN A 195 -2.81 4.27 -0.19
CA ASN A 195 -2.57 3.24 0.81
C ASN A 195 -2.92 1.88 0.22
N TRP A 196 -1.92 1.02 0.07
CA TRP A 196 -2.08 -0.39 -0.31
C TRP A 196 -1.98 -1.25 0.94
N VAL A 197 -3.06 -1.92 1.33
CA VAL A 197 -3.14 -2.60 2.63
C VAL A 197 -3.38 -4.09 2.46
N PHE A 198 -2.65 -4.89 3.24
CA PHE A 198 -2.75 -6.33 3.33
C PHE A 198 -2.97 -6.75 4.78
N THR A 199 -3.96 -7.61 5.03
CA THR A 199 -4.32 -8.00 6.42
C THR A 199 -3.58 -9.21 6.96
N GLN A 200 -2.86 -9.94 6.11
CA GLN A 200 -2.08 -11.12 6.49
C GLN A 200 -0.70 -11.11 5.81
N PRO A 201 0.31 -11.74 6.42
CA PRO A 201 1.60 -11.91 5.78
C PRO A 201 1.57 -13.06 4.75
N GLY A 202 2.40 -12.97 3.71
CA GLY A 202 2.51 -13.94 2.64
C GLY A 202 2.94 -13.30 1.31
N ILE A 203 2.81 -14.07 0.22
CA ILE A 203 2.99 -13.56 -1.15
C ILE A 203 1.61 -13.14 -1.66
N HIS A 204 1.50 -11.90 -2.11
CA HIS A 204 0.27 -11.33 -2.66
C HIS A 204 0.52 -10.90 -4.10
N GLN A 205 -0.45 -11.11 -4.96
CA GLN A 205 -0.47 -10.57 -6.31
C GLN A 205 -1.73 -9.74 -6.52
N VAL A 206 -1.56 -8.55 -7.09
CA VAL A 206 -2.65 -7.62 -7.41
C VAL A 206 -2.63 -7.41 -8.92
N GLY A 207 -3.65 -7.90 -9.60
CA GLY A 207 -3.80 -7.71 -11.03
C GLY A 207 -4.51 -6.39 -11.32
N ILE A 208 -3.93 -5.61 -12.23
CA ILE A 208 -4.46 -4.31 -12.65
C ILE A 208 -4.49 -4.27 -14.17
N ARG A 209 -5.55 -3.70 -14.73
CA ARG A 209 -5.59 -3.32 -16.14
C ARG A 209 -5.63 -1.81 -16.25
N LEU A 210 -4.80 -1.30 -17.14
CA LEU A 210 -4.90 0.07 -17.64
C LEU A 210 -5.63 0.02 -18.98
N HIS A 211 -6.68 0.82 -19.11
CA HIS A 211 -7.40 1.05 -20.36
C HIS A 211 -7.40 2.54 -20.68
N ALA A 212 -7.23 2.89 -21.94
CA ALA A 212 -7.26 4.27 -22.39
C ALA A 212 -7.77 4.37 -23.81
N GLN A 213 -8.35 5.54 -24.14
CA GLN A 213 -8.64 5.91 -25.52
C GLN A 213 -7.49 6.77 -26.06
N THR A 214 -6.92 6.30 -27.17
CA THR A 214 -5.95 7.08 -27.94
C THR A 214 -6.61 8.31 -28.57
N ARG A 215 -5.80 9.30 -28.97
CA ARG A 215 -6.27 10.50 -29.68
C ARG A 215 -6.93 10.20 -31.04
N SER A 216 -6.63 9.06 -31.66
CA SER A 216 -7.29 8.57 -32.88
C SER A 216 -8.63 7.88 -32.59
N GLY A 217 -8.97 7.65 -31.32
CA GLY A 217 -10.19 6.98 -30.88
C GLY A 217 -10.08 5.45 -30.79
N GLU A 218 -8.89 4.89 -30.94
CA GLU A 218 -8.60 3.46 -30.77
C GLU A 218 -8.36 3.12 -29.30
N ASP A 219 -8.73 1.90 -28.89
CA ASP A 219 -8.46 1.38 -27.55
C ASP A 219 -6.98 1.06 -27.37
N LEU A 220 -6.43 1.48 -26.25
CA LEU A 220 -5.11 1.10 -25.74
C LEU A 220 -5.32 0.40 -24.40
N SER A 221 -4.84 -0.83 -24.25
CA SER A 221 -4.97 -1.56 -22.98
C SER A 221 -3.77 -2.44 -22.70
N THR A 222 -3.44 -2.58 -21.42
CA THR A 222 -2.36 -3.42 -20.94
C THR A 222 -2.66 -3.89 -19.51
N ASP A 223 -2.21 -5.10 -19.19
CA ASP A 223 -2.38 -5.70 -17.86
C ASP A 223 -1.03 -5.69 -17.14
N GLY A 224 -1.06 -5.53 -15.83
CA GLY A 224 0.11 -5.54 -14.96
C GLY A 224 -0.19 -6.32 -13.69
N ILE A 225 0.75 -7.15 -13.25
CA ILE A 225 0.65 -7.89 -12.00
C ILE A 225 1.68 -7.35 -11.02
N LEU A 226 1.21 -6.79 -9.92
CA LEU A 226 2.08 -6.35 -8.82
C LEU A 226 2.26 -7.49 -7.84
N THR A 227 3.50 -7.85 -7.55
CA THR A 227 3.84 -8.90 -6.58
C THR A 227 4.40 -8.30 -5.30
N PHE A 228 3.83 -8.67 -4.16
CA PHE A 228 4.21 -8.19 -2.84
C PHE A 228 4.65 -9.35 -1.94
N ALA A 229 5.80 -9.19 -1.28
CA ALA A 229 6.26 -10.07 -0.20
C ALA A 229 6.00 -9.39 1.15
N VAL A 230 4.88 -9.76 1.78
CA VAL A 230 4.29 -9.12 2.97
C VAL A 230 4.63 -9.90 4.24
N GLY A 231 5.06 -9.23 5.31
CA GLY A 231 5.41 -9.88 6.59
C GLY A 231 6.92 -9.97 6.82
N SER A 232 7.39 -10.96 7.58
CA SER A 232 8.83 -11.23 7.72
C SER A 232 9.35 -12.09 6.56
N ALA A 233 10.66 -12.22 6.40
CA ALA A 233 11.25 -13.12 5.39
C ALA A 233 10.92 -14.61 5.64
N ALA A 234 10.53 -14.97 6.87
CA ALA A 234 10.05 -16.32 7.18
C ALA A 234 8.60 -16.55 6.70
N ASP A 235 7.82 -15.47 6.58
CA ASP A 235 6.44 -15.51 6.11
C ASP A 235 6.35 -15.35 4.58
N ALA A 236 7.20 -14.47 4.02
CA ALA A 236 7.23 -14.13 2.61
C ALA A 236 8.68 -13.84 2.14
N ASP A 237 9.29 -14.86 1.53
CA ASP A 237 10.63 -14.78 0.93
C ASP A 237 10.56 -14.09 -0.45
N PRO A 238 11.26 -12.97 -0.69
CA PRO A 238 11.30 -12.30 -1.99
C PRO A 238 11.73 -13.22 -3.15
N ALA A 239 12.63 -14.18 -2.91
CA ALA A 239 13.04 -15.12 -3.93
C ALA A 239 11.90 -16.05 -4.36
N GLN A 240 11.01 -16.41 -3.42
CA GLN A 240 9.79 -17.17 -3.75
C GLN A 240 8.74 -16.29 -4.43
N ALA A 241 8.65 -15.01 -4.03
CA ALA A 241 7.76 -14.05 -4.66
C ALA A 241 8.12 -13.81 -6.14
N HIS A 242 9.40 -13.72 -6.50
CA HIS A 242 9.86 -13.65 -7.89
C HIS A 242 9.47 -14.86 -8.74
N GLN A 243 9.20 -16.01 -8.10
CA GLN A 243 8.76 -17.22 -8.79
C GLN A 243 7.23 -17.39 -8.78
N ALA A 244 6.49 -16.44 -8.19
CA ALA A 244 5.04 -16.51 -8.10
C ALA A 244 4.41 -16.26 -9.47
N GLN A 245 3.44 -17.11 -9.84
CA GLN A 245 2.73 -17.00 -11.10
C GLN A 245 1.30 -16.54 -10.86
N TRP A 246 0.90 -15.52 -11.62
CA TRP A 246 -0.48 -15.04 -11.59
C TRP A 246 -1.45 -16.13 -12.07
N ASP A 247 -2.44 -16.42 -11.22
CA ASP A 247 -3.58 -17.27 -11.57
C ASP A 247 -4.87 -16.42 -11.53
N PRO A 248 -5.42 -16.02 -12.68
CA PRO A 248 -6.67 -15.27 -12.75
C PRO A 248 -7.86 -16.01 -12.09
N ALA A 249 -7.83 -17.34 -11.99
CA ALA A 249 -8.90 -18.10 -11.36
C ALA A 249 -8.84 -18.04 -9.82
N ALA A 250 -7.66 -17.75 -9.25
CA ALA A 250 -7.47 -17.51 -7.82
C ALA A 250 -7.69 -16.04 -7.43
N ALA A 251 -7.67 -15.13 -8.41
CA ALA A 251 -7.90 -13.71 -8.20
C ALA A 251 -9.33 -13.42 -7.75
N ARG A 252 -9.45 -12.67 -6.66
CA ARG A 252 -10.72 -12.37 -5.97
C ARG A 252 -10.93 -10.87 -5.87
N THR A 253 -12.16 -10.45 -6.10
CA THR A 253 -12.63 -9.06 -5.96
C THR A 253 -13.61 -8.86 -4.80
N GLY A 254 -14.07 -9.96 -4.19
CA GLY A 254 -14.89 -10.00 -2.97
C GLY A 254 -14.13 -10.60 -1.79
N ALA A 255 -14.78 -10.75 -0.63
CA ALA A 255 -14.15 -11.22 0.60
C ALA A 255 -13.74 -12.71 0.53
N GLU A 256 -12.79 -13.14 1.36
CA GLU A 256 -12.37 -14.55 1.37
C GLU A 256 -13.49 -15.39 2.01
N ASP A 257 -14.11 -16.29 1.24
CA ASP A 257 -15.08 -17.26 1.77
C ASP A 257 -14.32 -18.42 2.47
N GLY A 258 -13.68 -18.11 3.60
CA GLY A 258 -12.94 -19.07 4.42
C GLY A 258 -13.58 -19.28 5.80
N PRO A 259 -13.62 -20.51 6.36
CA PRO A 259 -14.04 -20.69 7.74
C PRO A 259 -13.05 -19.98 8.67
N ALA A 260 -13.57 -19.31 9.70
CA ALA A 260 -12.78 -18.60 10.71
C ALA A 260 -11.52 -19.39 11.12
N PRO A 261 -10.37 -18.72 11.30
CA PRO A 261 -9.09 -19.39 11.45
C PRO A 261 -9.14 -20.45 12.56
N ARG A 262 -8.55 -21.63 12.30
CA ARG A 262 -8.74 -22.89 13.07
C ARG A 262 -8.47 -22.75 14.58
N TRP A 263 -7.73 -21.71 15.01
CA TRP A 263 -7.52 -21.39 16.42
C TRP A 263 -8.79 -20.93 17.15
N LEU A 264 -9.75 -20.31 16.43
CA LEU A 264 -11.07 -19.94 16.98
C LEU A 264 -11.96 -21.17 17.24
N ILE A 265 -11.83 -22.24 16.45
CA ILE A 265 -12.54 -23.51 16.68
C ILE A 265 -11.99 -24.23 17.91
N GLY A 266 -10.68 -24.11 18.16
CA GLY A 266 -10.03 -24.64 19.37
C GLY A 266 -10.52 -23.97 20.66
N ALA A 267 -10.71 -22.64 20.63
CA ALA A 267 -11.23 -21.89 21.77
C ALA A 267 -12.69 -22.24 22.08
N GLY A 268 -13.55 -22.40 21.05
CA GLY A 268 -14.94 -22.82 21.22
C GLY A 268 -15.10 -24.21 21.83
N LEU A 269 -14.27 -25.17 21.42
CA LEU A 269 -14.27 -26.53 22.00
C LEU A 269 -13.75 -26.56 23.44
N ALA A 270 -12.75 -25.75 23.78
CA ALA A 270 -12.25 -25.64 25.15
C ALA A 270 -13.28 -25.03 26.11
N VAL A 271 -14.01 -23.98 25.66
CA VAL A 271 -15.09 -23.36 26.45
C VAL A 271 -16.27 -24.32 26.60
N ALA A 272 -16.68 -25.02 25.53
CA ALA A 272 -17.75 -26.01 25.61
C ALA A 272 -17.40 -27.18 26.56
N ALA A 273 -16.16 -27.68 26.52
CA ALA A 273 -15.70 -28.73 27.43
C ALA A 273 -15.68 -28.26 28.89
N LEU A 274 -15.27 -27.01 29.16
CA LEU A 274 -15.30 -26.42 30.51
C LEU A 274 -16.73 -26.24 31.05
N VAL A 275 -17.67 -25.83 30.20
CA VAL A 275 -19.09 -25.70 30.59
C VAL A 275 -19.70 -27.08 30.89
N VAL A 276 -19.43 -28.09 30.07
CA VAL A 276 -19.91 -29.47 30.32
C VAL A 276 -19.32 -30.02 31.60
N LEU A 277 -18.02 -29.84 31.86
CA LEU A 277 -17.39 -30.27 33.12
C LEU A 277 -17.97 -29.55 34.34
N ALA A 278 -18.26 -28.26 34.24
CA ALA A 278 -18.91 -27.49 35.30
C ALA A 278 -20.33 -28.00 35.59
N VAL A 279 -21.12 -28.29 34.55
CA VAL A 279 -22.48 -28.84 34.69
C VAL A 279 -22.45 -30.23 35.32
N VAL A 280 -21.54 -31.11 34.89
CA VAL A 280 -21.37 -32.45 35.46
C VAL A 280 -20.96 -32.37 36.94
N ALA A 281 -20.04 -31.47 37.30
CA ALA A 281 -19.61 -31.29 38.69
C ALA A 281 -20.77 -30.81 39.60
N VAL A 282 -21.64 -29.93 39.10
CA VAL A 282 -22.83 -29.45 39.83
C VAL A 282 -23.85 -30.58 40.03
N VAL A 283 -24.10 -31.39 39.00
CA VAL A 283 -25.02 -32.54 39.08
C VAL A 283 -24.51 -33.60 40.06
N LEU A 284 -23.21 -33.92 40.03
CA LEU A 284 -22.61 -34.89 40.96
C LEU A 284 -22.61 -34.41 42.42
N ARG A 285 -22.40 -33.11 42.67
CA ARG A 285 -22.54 -32.52 44.01
C ARG A 285 -23.99 -32.58 44.53
N ARG A 286 -24.99 -32.36 43.67
CA ARG A 286 -26.41 -32.45 44.05
C ARG A 286 -26.87 -33.87 44.37
N ARG A 287 -26.27 -34.89 43.76
CA ARG A 287 -26.57 -36.30 44.07
C ARG A 287 -25.98 -36.72 45.43
N LYS A 288 -24.75 -36.32 45.74
CA LYS A 288 -24.14 -36.60 47.06
C LYS A 288 -24.83 -35.91 48.23
N GLY A 289 -25.54 -34.81 48.00
CA GLY A 289 -26.31 -34.11 49.03
C GLY A 289 -27.65 -34.76 49.39
N HIS A 290 -28.17 -35.69 48.58
CA HIS A 290 -29.44 -36.36 48.82
C HIS A 290 -29.33 -37.70 49.56
N ASP A 291 -28.12 -38.26 49.72
CA ASP A 291 -27.91 -39.54 50.43
C ASP A 291 -27.70 -39.37 51.96
N HIS A 292 -27.91 -38.17 52.51
CA HIS A 292 -27.74 -37.86 53.94
C HIS A 292 -28.93 -37.10 54.57
N ALA A 293 -30.15 -37.34 54.09
CA ALA A 293 -31.37 -36.90 54.76
C ALA A 293 -32.26 -38.10 55.11
#